data_AF-A0A497E7V9-F1
#
_entry.id   AF-A0A497E7V9-F1
#
_cell.length_a   1.000
_cell.length_b   1.000
_cell.length_c   1.000
_cell.angle_alpha   90.00
_cell.angle_beta   90.00
_cell.angle_gamma   90.00
#
_symmetry.space_group_name_H-M   'P 1'
#
loop_
_entity.id
_entity.type
_entity.pdbx_description
1 polymer ?
#
loop_
_entity_poly.entity_id
_entity_poly.type
_entity_poly.pdbx_seq_one_letter_code
_entity_poly.pdbx_strand_id
1 'polypeptide(L)'
;MLSGPFGEIRRFSSFRAHHFSEPFDDSEIISDSRLIGRSVWNTEWLLIIPGGTLLYDPEEGLDAFIEGQEIPGGGGERDGNGVSDIKLFFQTYAYSGN
;
A
#
# COMPACT_ATOMS: atom_id res chain seq x y z
N MET A 1 19.38 -17.32 7.49
CA MET A 1 20.70 -16.86 7.01
C MET A 1 20.48 -15.83 5.92
N LEU A 2 21.02 -14.62 6.08
CA LEU A 2 20.88 -13.51 5.13
C LEU A 2 22.10 -13.53 4.18
N SER A 3 21.92 -14.09 2.99
CA SER A 3 22.92 -14.07 1.92
C SER A 3 22.39 -13.17 0.80
N GLY A 4 22.86 -11.93 0.76
CA GLY A 4 22.54 -10.96 -0.30
C GLY A 4 23.49 -9.75 -0.21
N PRO A 5 23.89 -9.13 -1.33
CA PRO A 5 24.82 -7.99 -1.35
C PRO A 5 24.34 -6.81 -0.49
N PHE A 6 25.27 -6.11 0.15
CA PHE A 6 24.98 -4.88 0.88
C PHE A 6 24.56 -3.76 -0.10
N GLY A 7 23.38 -3.18 0.11
CA GLY A 7 22.90 -2.01 -0.63
C GLY A 7 21.83 -2.28 -1.71
N GLU A 8 21.43 -3.54 -1.92
CA GLU A 8 20.33 -3.84 -2.84
C GLU A 8 18.98 -3.35 -2.31
N ILE A 9 18.14 -2.85 -3.22
CA ILE A 9 16.73 -2.57 -2.94
C ILE A 9 16.08 -3.88 -2.52
N ARG A 10 15.71 -3.98 -1.24
CA ARG A 10 14.99 -5.14 -0.75
C ARG A 10 13.51 -4.98 -1.06
N ARG A 11 13.00 -5.89 -1.88
CA ARG A 11 11.56 -6.03 -2.06
C ARG A 11 10.96 -6.58 -0.76
N PHE A 12 10.09 -5.79 -0.14
CA PHE A 12 9.27 -6.26 0.98
C PHE A 12 8.06 -7.03 0.43
N SER A 13 7.48 -7.89 1.27
CA SER A 13 6.25 -8.60 0.93
C SER A 13 5.13 -7.61 0.67
N SER A 14 4.19 -7.97 -0.21
CA SER A 14 3.00 -7.16 -0.47
C SER A 14 2.26 -6.88 0.83
N PHE A 15 1.93 -5.61 1.06
CA PHE A 15 1.02 -5.20 2.12
C PHE A 15 -0.42 -5.40 1.64
N ARG A 16 -1.31 -5.83 2.54
CA ARG A 16 -2.74 -5.83 2.25
C ARG A 16 -3.29 -4.43 2.50
N ALA A 17 -4.01 -3.89 1.52
CA ALA A 17 -4.73 -2.64 1.67
C ALA A 17 -6.10 -2.89 2.30
N HIS A 18 -6.53 -1.96 3.16
CA HIS A 18 -7.83 -1.94 3.83
C HIS A 18 -8.48 -0.58 3.60
N HIS A 19 -9.83 -0.54 3.61
CA HIS A 19 -10.55 0.73 3.54
C HIS A 19 -10.34 1.50 4.86
N PHE A 20 -9.96 2.76 4.78
CA PHE A 20 -9.78 3.59 5.96
C PHE A 20 -11.11 4.19 6.39
N SER A 21 -11.52 3.95 7.63
CA SER A 21 -12.63 4.66 8.28
C SER A 21 -12.16 5.32 9.57
N GLU A 22 -12.87 6.36 10.02
CA GLU A 22 -12.63 6.99 11.32
C GLU A 22 -13.68 6.53 12.33
N PRO A 23 -13.30 6.16 13.56
CA PRO A 23 -11.93 6.10 14.10
C PRO A 23 -11.13 4.92 13.53
N PHE A 24 -9.82 5.06 13.52
CA PHE A 24 -8.90 4.01 13.08
C PHE A 24 -9.05 2.74 13.93
N ASP A 25 -9.33 1.62 13.28
CA ASP A 25 -9.40 0.29 13.88
C ASP A 25 -8.07 -0.45 13.66
N ASP A 26 -7.30 -0.63 14.74
CA ASP A 26 -6.01 -1.33 14.70
C ASP A 26 -6.15 -2.84 14.51
N SER A 27 -7.35 -3.40 14.74
CA SER A 27 -7.63 -4.83 14.53
C SER A 27 -7.72 -5.22 13.06
N GLU A 28 -7.97 -4.25 12.16
CA GLU A 28 -8.01 -4.47 10.71
C GLU A 28 -6.61 -4.52 10.07
N ILE A 29 -5.56 -4.24 10.85
CA ILE A 29 -4.18 -4.16 10.34
C ILE A 29 -3.45 -5.48 10.47
N ILE A 30 -2.76 -5.83 9.39
CA ILE A 30 -1.79 -6.92 9.40
C ILE A 30 -0.45 -6.35 9.86
N SER A 31 -0.08 -6.61 11.11
CA SER A 31 1.26 -6.32 11.63
C SER A 31 2.27 -7.30 11.04
N ASP A 32 3.30 -6.80 10.35
CA ASP A 32 4.46 -7.59 9.96
C ASP A 32 5.66 -7.19 10.82
N SER A 33 6.27 -8.17 11.50
CA SER A 33 7.44 -7.95 12.36
C SER A 33 8.75 -7.86 11.56
N ARG A 34 8.68 -7.91 10.22
CA ARG A 34 9.84 -7.71 9.36
C ARG A 34 10.39 -6.31 9.59
N LEU A 35 11.65 -6.27 10.03
CA LEU A 35 12.36 -5.07 10.39
C LEU A 35 12.39 -4.11 9.20
N ILE A 36 11.59 -3.04 9.25
CA ILE A 36 11.72 -1.88 8.36
C ILE A 36 12.89 -1.04 8.88
N GLY A 37 14.10 -1.56 8.68
CA GLY A 37 15.34 -0.82 8.95
C GLY A 37 15.63 0.09 7.77
N ARG A 38 15.30 1.38 7.88
CA ARG A 38 15.74 2.38 6.90
C ARG A 38 17.16 2.85 7.26
N SER A 39 18.05 2.87 6.27
CA SER A 39 19.32 3.60 6.43
C SER A 39 18.99 5.07 6.65
N VAL A 40 19.65 5.74 7.60
CA VAL A 40 19.50 7.19 7.83
C VAL A 40 19.86 7.99 6.57
N TRP A 41 20.64 7.41 5.66
CA TRP A 41 21.06 8.02 4.40
C TRP A 41 20.15 7.74 3.19
N ASN A 42 19.11 6.92 3.31
CA ASN A 42 18.13 6.75 2.25
C ASN A 42 16.80 7.43 2.63
N THR A 43 16.48 8.52 1.93
CA THR A 43 15.31 9.36 2.20
C THR A 43 14.12 9.08 1.29
N GLU A 44 14.28 8.23 0.28
CA GLU A 44 13.26 8.02 -0.75
C GLU A 44 12.45 6.75 -0.47
N TRP A 45 11.14 6.84 -0.69
CA TRP A 45 10.20 5.73 -0.59
C TRP A 45 9.61 5.47 -1.96
N LEU A 46 9.56 4.20 -2.37
CA LEU A 46 8.87 3.75 -3.57
C LEU A 46 7.73 2.82 -3.15
N LEU A 47 6.49 3.22 -3.44
CA LEU A 47 5.31 2.38 -3.32
C LEU A 47 4.93 1.87 -4.71
N ILE A 48 4.83 0.55 -4.86
CA ILE A 48 4.42 -0.09 -6.12
C ILE A 48 3.02 -0.67 -5.91
N ILE A 49 2.07 -0.21 -6.71
CA ILE A 49 0.69 -0.73 -6.75
C ILE A 49 0.54 -1.58 -8.01
N PRO A 50 0.32 -2.89 -7.90
CA PRO A 50 0.20 -3.77 -9.06
C PRO A 50 -1.18 -3.62 -9.72
N GLY A 51 -1.33 -2.62 -10.60
CA GLY A 51 -2.59 -2.32 -11.31
C GLY A 51 -3.20 -3.52 -12.03
N GLY A 52 -2.36 -4.34 -12.68
CA GLY A 52 -2.82 -5.53 -13.41
C GLY A 52 -3.37 -6.69 -12.57
N THR A 53 -3.44 -6.53 -11.25
CA THR A 53 -4.09 -7.51 -10.34
C THR A 53 -5.35 -6.97 -9.67
N LEU A 54 -5.78 -5.75 -10.01
CA LEU A 54 -6.92 -5.10 -9.36
C LEU A 54 -8.25 -5.71 -9.80
N LEU A 55 -8.44 -5.97 -11.09
CA LEU A 55 -9.63 -6.59 -11.68
C LEU A 55 -9.24 -7.62 -12.77
N TYR A 56 -10.24 -8.33 -13.29
CA TYR A 56 -10.06 -9.25 -14.43
C TYR A 56 -9.50 -8.54 -15.66
N ASP A 57 -9.96 -7.31 -15.92
CA ASP A 57 -9.37 -6.41 -16.90
C ASP A 57 -8.43 -5.43 -16.16
N PRO A 58 -7.11 -5.49 -16.42
CA PRO A 58 -6.13 -4.57 -15.86
C PRO A 58 -6.40 -3.09 -16.07
N GLU A 59 -6.90 -2.72 -17.26
CA GLU A 59 -7.13 -1.31 -17.62
C GLU A 59 -8.33 -0.79 -16.83
N GLU A 60 -9.44 -1.53 -16.83
CA GLU A 60 -10.61 -1.17 -16.01
C GLU A 60 -10.28 -1.18 -14.51
N GLY A 61 -9.42 -2.10 -14.05
CA GLY A 61 -8.96 -2.12 -12.66
C GLY A 61 -8.16 -0.88 -12.27
N LEU A 62 -7.34 -0.37 -13.19
CA LEU A 62 -6.57 0.85 -12.99
C LEU A 62 -7.48 2.07 -13.03
N ASP A 63 -8.36 2.17 -14.02
CA ASP A 63 -9.31 3.28 -14.14
C ASP A 63 -10.25 3.33 -12.93
N ALA A 64 -10.76 2.18 -12.49
CA ALA A 64 -11.60 2.10 -11.30
C ALA A 64 -10.86 2.49 -10.01
N PHE A 65 -9.55 2.22 -9.94
CA PHE A 65 -8.73 2.64 -8.82
C PHE A 65 -8.49 4.15 -8.80
N ILE A 66 -8.30 4.78 -9.97
CA ILE A 66 -8.00 6.22 -10.08
C ILE A 66 -9.28 7.05 -10.03
N GLU A 67 -10.29 6.69 -10.80
CA GLU A 67 -11.48 7.50 -11.10
C GLU A 67 -12.75 6.99 -10.41
N GLY A 68 -12.74 5.76 -9.90
CA GLY A 68 -13.90 5.12 -9.29
C GLY A 68 -14.68 4.20 -10.24
N GLN A 69 -15.73 3.57 -9.72
CA GLN A 69 -16.48 2.54 -10.47
C GLN A 69 -17.33 3.17 -11.58
N GLU A 70 -17.45 2.47 -12.71
CA GLU A 70 -18.40 2.89 -13.76
C GLU A 70 -19.85 2.78 -13.25
N ILE A 71 -20.63 3.84 -13.47
CA ILE A 71 -22.04 3.88 -13.07
C ILE A 71 -22.85 2.99 -14.02
N PRO A 72 -23.59 1.97 -13.52
CA PRO A 72 -24.39 1.11 -14.39
C PRO A 72 -25.42 1.90 -15.20
N GLY A 73 -25.30 1.85 -16.52
CA GLY A 73 -26.17 2.61 -17.44
C GLY A 73 -25.83 4.10 -17.57
N GLY A 74 -24.72 4.56 -16.98
CA GLY A 74 -24.22 5.94 -17.03
C GLY A 74 -23.49 6.30 -18.33
N GLY A 75 -23.36 5.38 -19.28
CA GLY A 75 -22.75 5.64 -20.59
C GLY A 75 -21.26 6.00 -20.52
N GLY A 76 -20.51 5.36 -19.62
CA GLY A 76 -19.09 5.63 -19.38
C GLY A 76 -18.82 6.67 -18.28
N GLU A 77 -19.85 7.21 -17.63
CA GLU A 77 -19.68 8.06 -16.45
C GLU A 77 -19.25 7.21 -15.23
N ARG A 78 -18.28 7.71 -14.47
CA ARG A 78 -17.75 7.08 -13.25
C ARG A 78 -18.23 7.82 -12.00
N ASP A 79 -18.27 7.11 -10.88
CA ASP A 79 -18.82 7.61 -9.62
C ASP A 79 -17.91 8.62 -8.88
N GLY A 80 -16.66 8.79 -9.33
CA GLY A 80 -15.71 9.72 -8.74
C GLY A 80 -15.13 9.26 -7.40
N ASN A 81 -15.40 8.03 -6.97
CA ASN A 81 -14.99 7.49 -5.67
C ASN A 81 -13.69 6.66 -5.76
N GLY A 82 -12.77 7.06 -6.65
CA GLY A 82 -11.43 6.48 -6.74
C GLY A 82 -10.59 6.70 -5.46
N VAL A 83 -9.41 6.07 -5.41
CA VAL A 83 -8.50 6.21 -4.28
C VAL A 83 -7.89 7.61 -4.25
N SER A 84 -8.30 8.41 -3.27
CA SER A 84 -7.83 9.78 -3.09
C SER A 84 -6.53 9.89 -2.29
N ASP A 85 -6.27 8.95 -1.38
CA ASP A 85 -5.14 8.99 -0.46
C ASP A 85 -4.72 7.59 0.00
N ILE A 86 -3.44 7.42 0.34
CA ILE A 86 -2.86 6.17 0.83
C ILE A 86 -2.16 6.44 2.16
N LYS A 87 -2.75 5.95 3.25
CA LYS A 87 -2.20 6.08 4.60
C LYS A 87 -1.38 4.84 4.97
N LEU A 88 -0.14 5.06 5.41
CA LEU A 88 0.74 4.01 5.92
C LEU A 88 0.86 4.14 7.44
N PHE A 89 0.48 3.09 8.16
CA PHE A 89 0.64 3.03 9.61
C PHE A 89 1.93 2.28 9.97
N PHE A 90 2.74 2.88 10.86
CA PHE A 90 3.96 2.27 11.37
C PHE A 90 3.89 2.14 12.88
N GLN A 91 4.02 0.90 13.37
CA GLN A 91 4.28 0.63 14.78
C GLN A 91 5.76 0.30 14.95
N THR A 92 6.52 1.23 15.51
CA THR A 92 7.96 1.03 15.77
C THR A 92 8.19 0.85 17.28
N TYR A 93 8.77 -0.28 17.66
CA TYR A 93 9.24 -0.50 19.02
C TYR A 93 10.69 -0.02 19.14
N ALA A 94 10.91 1.08 19.86
CA ALA A 94 12.25 1.54 20.24
C ALA A 94 12.49 1.23 21.71
N TYR A 95 13.19 0.14 22.02
CA TYR A 95 13.82 -0.01 23.33
C TYR A 95 15.09 0.84 23.33
N SER A 96 15.07 1.98 24.04
CA SER A 96 16.31 2.62 24.48
C SER A 96 16.94 1.66 25.49
N GLY A 97 18.02 0.97 25.10
CA GLY A 97 18.80 0.18 26.06
C GLY A 97 19.23 1.07 27.23
N ASN A 98 19.04 0.58 28.45
CA ASN A 98 19.71 1.09 29.65
C ASN A 98 21.09 0.43 29.78
#